data_AF-A0A4P5Y053-F1
#
_entry.id   AF-A0A4P5Y053-F1
#
_cell.length_a   1.000
_cell.length_b   1.000
_cell.length_c   1.000
_cell.angle_alpha   90.00
_cell.angle_beta   90.00
_cell.angle_gamma   90.00
#
_symmetry.space_group_name_H-M   'P 1'
#
loop_
_entity.id
_entity.type
_entity.pdbx_description
1 polymer ?
#
loop_
_entity_poly.entity_id
_entity_poly.type
_entity_poly.pdbx_seq_one_letter_code
_entity_poly.pdbx_strand_id
1 'polypeptide(L)'
;MSVLSKHKPDAVFIMMNPGSSRPLVDVKNRIAAEALHELPISLVPTKPDTTQYQVMRLMHHCEWRHVRVLNLSDLRCSKSGEFFKQFKGLEDEASFDSHSVFSIGRKNELALKMTTDKTIAVICAWGVSAELDPLIERCTSRITKNKTIKGLLKAGTTNKFLHPFLRFRRPKNAFFNPLS
;
A
#
# COMPACT_ATOMS: atom_id res chain seq x y z
N MET A 1 -8.18 18.54 -5.15
CA MET A 1 -7.94 17.13 -5.57
C MET A 1 -7.39 17.11 -6.98
N SER A 2 -6.30 16.37 -7.23
CA SER A 2 -5.67 16.26 -8.56
C SER A 2 -6.56 15.51 -9.55
N VAL A 3 -6.44 15.82 -10.85
CA VAL A 3 -7.18 15.13 -11.93
C VAL A 3 -6.97 13.60 -11.87
N LEU A 4 -5.75 13.16 -11.58
CA LEU A 4 -5.40 11.74 -11.39
C LEU A 4 -6.16 11.05 -10.25
N SER A 5 -6.46 11.74 -9.15
CA SER A 5 -7.25 11.15 -8.05
C SER A 5 -8.70 10.85 -8.44
N LYS A 6 -9.23 11.56 -9.45
CA LYS A 6 -10.57 11.33 -10.00
C LYS A 6 -10.59 10.27 -11.11
N HIS A 7 -9.43 9.95 -11.71
CA HIS A 7 -9.35 8.90 -12.71
C HIS A 7 -9.56 7.51 -12.09
N LYS A 8 -10.40 6.72 -12.75
CA LYS A 8 -10.57 5.30 -12.49
C LYS A 8 -9.21 4.59 -12.65
N PRO A 9 -8.72 3.83 -11.65
CA PRO A 9 -7.50 3.06 -11.79
C PRO A 9 -7.79 1.72 -12.48
N ASP A 10 -6.79 1.17 -13.16
CA ASP A 10 -6.83 -0.18 -13.71
C ASP A 10 -6.66 -1.24 -12.60
N ALA A 11 -5.91 -0.90 -11.54
CA ALA A 11 -5.74 -1.71 -10.34
C ALA A 11 -5.42 -0.87 -9.10
N VAL A 12 -5.70 -1.42 -7.91
CA VAL A 12 -5.27 -0.85 -6.63
C VAL A 12 -4.32 -1.82 -5.95
N PHE A 13 -3.08 -1.43 -5.71
CA PHE A 13 -2.11 -2.19 -4.93
C PHE A 13 -2.20 -1.81 -3.47
N ILE A 14 -2.20 -2.80 -2.59
CA ILE A 14 -2.02 -2.62 -1.16
C ILE A 14 -0.76 -3.37 -0.74
N MET A 15 0.22 -2.65 -0.22
CA MET A 15 1.52 -3.23 0.13
C MET A 15 2.14 -2.57 1.36
N MET A 16 3.12 -3.24 1.94
CA MET A 16 4.07 -2.59 2.81
C MET A 16 5.11 -1.97 1.88
N ASN A 17 5.19 -0.65 1.78
CA ASN A 17 6.28 -0.02 1.02
C ASN A 17 7.18 0.83 1.94
N PRO A 18 8.08 0.20 2.71
CA PRO A 18 9.08 0.92 3.49
C PRO A 18 10.15 1.59 2.60
N GLY A 19 10.05 1.44 1.28
CA GLY A 19 11.12 1.74 0.34
C GLY A 19 11.61 3.19 0.34
N SER A 20 12.73 3.40 -0.36
CA SER A 20 13.41 4.69 -0.48
C SER A 20 12.71 5.72 -1.38
N SER A 21 11.42 5.48 -1.72
CA SER A 21 10.62 6.41 -2.51
C SER A 21 10.54 7.75 -1.80
N ARG A 22 10.81 8.83 -2.55
CA ARG A 22 10.86 10.18 -1.98
C ARG A 22 10.36 11.22 -2.98
N PRO A 23 9.63 12.23 -2.51
CA PRO A 23 9.16 13.30 -3.38
C PRO A 23 10.34 14.00 -4.06
N LEU A 24 10.15 14.43 -5.30
CA LEU A 24 11.13 15.23 -6.06
C LEU A 24 11.07 16.71 -5.73
N VAL A 25 10.07 17.12 -4.95
CA VAL A 25 9.85 18.48 -4.45
C VAL A 25 9.88 18.47 -2.94
N ASP A 26 10.18 19.62 -2.34
CA ASP A 26 10.10 19.75 -0.89
C ASP A 26 8.64 19.65 -0.42
N VAL A 27 8.42 18.88 0.65
CA VAL A 27 7.10 18.68 1.25
C VAL A 27 7.24 18.74 2.76
N LYS A 28 6.34 19.47 3.41
CA LYS A 28 6.28 19.50 4.87
C LYS A 28 5.88 18.12 5.39
N ASN A 29 6.84 17.44 6.00
CA ASN A 29 6.67 16.10 6.56
C ASN A 29 6.34 16.10 8.06
N ARG A 30 6.19 17.29 8.66
CA ARG A 30 5.80 17.46 10.06
C ARG A 30 4.33 17.80 10.10
N ILE A 31 3.57 16.88 10.65
CA ILE A 31 2.12 16.93 10.72
C ILE A 31 1.77 16.74 12.19
N ALA A 32 0.98 17.64 12.75
CA ALA A 32 0.38 17.44 14.06
C ALA A 32 -0.58 16.25 13.98
N ALA A 33 -0.54 15.35 14.95
CA ALA A 33 -1.29 14.10 14.92
C ALA A 33 -2.80 14.34 14.75
N GLU A 34 -3.30 15.40 15.38
CA GLU A 34 -4.70 15.83 15.40
C GLU A 34 -5.16 16.33 14.02
N ALA A 35 -4.24 16.92 13.25
CA ALA A 35 -4.52 17.51 11.94
C ALA A 35 -4.41 16.51 10.79
N LEU A 36 -3.90 15.29 11.02
CA LEU A 36 -3.58 14.33 9.97
C LEU A 36 -4.80 14.00 9.08
N HIS A 37 -6.00 13.91 9.67
CA HIS A 37 -7.25 13.62 8.97
C HIS A 37 -7.78 14.79 8.12
N GLU A 38 -7.32 16.01 8.39
CA GLU A 38 -7.79 17.24 7.74
C GLU A 38 -6.85 17.71 6.63
N LEU A 39 -5.69 17.06 6.49
CA LEU A 39 -4.68 17.52 5.55
C LEU A 39 -5.14 17.42 4.09
N PRO A 40 -4.95 18.50 3.31
CA PRO A 40 -5.21 18.46 1.88
C PRO A 40 -4.21 17.52 1.21
N ILE A 41 -4.72 16.45 0.60
CA ILE A 41 -3.88 15.48 -0.10
C ILE A 41 -3.47 16.04 -1.45
N SER A 42 -2.17 16.34 -1.58
CA SER A 42 -1.54 16.70 -2.85
C SER A 42 -0.79 15.51 -3.45
N LEU A 43 -0.89 15.35 -4.77
CA LEU A 43 -0.01 14.42 -5.49
C LEU A 43 1.25 15.17 -5.89
N VAL A 44 2.40 14.61 -5.53
CA VAL A 44 3.70 15.16 -5.91
C VAL A 44 4.48 14.12 -6.71
N PRO A 45 5.28 14.54 -7.71
CA PRO A 45 6.22 13.64 -8.36
C PRO A 45 7.17 13.02 -7.32
N THR A 46 7.45 11.74 -7.47
CA THR A 46 8.33 10.98 -6.58
C THR A 46 9.43 10.30 -7.38
N LYS A 47 10.61 10.14 -6.77
CA LYS A 47 11.63 9.21 -7.24
C LYS A 47 11.16 7.80 -6.87
N PRO A 48 10.87 6.92 -7.84
CA PRO A 48 10.38 5.58 -7.51
C PRO A 48 11.44 4.71 -6.84
N ASP A 49 11.01 3.82 -5.96
CA ASP A 49 11.86 2.74 -5.44
C ASP A 49 11.74 1.45 -6.28
N THR A 50 12.54 0.45 -5.95
CA THR A 50 12.57 -0.84 -6.66
C THR A 50 11.20 -1.54 -6.67
N THR A 51 10.41 -1.41 -5.61
CA THR A 51 9.07 -1.99 -5.52
C THR A 51 8.13 -1.30 -6.49
N GLN A 52 8.16 0.03 -6.54
CA GLN A 52 7.37 0.83 -7.48
C GLN A 52 7.77 0.53 -8.93
N TYR A 53 9.05 0.31 -9.22
CA TYR A 53 9.47 -0.17 -10.55
C TYR A 53 8.93 -1.55 -10.91
N GLN A 54 8.71 -2.46 -9.95
CA GLN A 54 8.04 -3.75 -10.23
C GLN A 54 6.57 -3.53 -10.61
N VAL A 55 5.87 -2.64 -9.90
CA VAL A 55 4.50 -2.26 -10.24
C VAL A 55 4.45 -1.66 -11.65
N MET A 56 5.37 -0.76 -12.00
CA MET A 56 5.44 -0.16 -13.34
C MET A 56 5.71 -1.20 -14.45
N ARG A 57 6.54 -2.22 -14.18
CA ARG A 57 6.73 -3.34 -15.12
C ARG A 57 5.46 -4.15 -15.33
N LEU A 58 4.71 -4.42 -14.26
CA LEU A 58 3.43 -5.11 -14.36
C LEU A 58 2.41 -4.26 -15.10
N MET A 59 2.37 -2.95 -14.84
CA MET A 59 1.53 -2.02 -15.59
C MET A 59 1.83 -2.08 -17.09
N HIS A 60 3.11 -2.05 -17.48
CA HIS A 60 3.50 -2.16 -18.87
C HIS A 60 3.05 -3.49 -19.51
N HIS A 61 3.20 -4.60 -18.78
CA HIS A 61 2.79 -5.92 -19.27
C HIS A 61 1.27 -6.08 -19.41
N CYS A 62 0.50 -5.48 -18.49
CA CYS A 62 -0.96 -5.53 -18.49
C CYS A 62 -1.60 -4.36 -19.24
N GLU A 63 -0.81 -3.52 -19.91
CA GLU A 63 -1.25 -2.30 -20.60
C GLU A 63 -2.05 -1.33 -19.71
N TRP A 64 -1.75 -1.32 -18.41
CA TRP A 64 -2.38 -0.41 -17.45
C TRP A 64 -1.81 0.99 -17.55
N ARG A 65 -2.71 1.98 -17.59
CA ARG A 65 -2.37 3.40 -17.68
C ARG A 65 -2.26 4.06 -16.30
N HIS A 66 -3.01 3.56 -15.33
CA HIS A 66 -3.07 4.16 -14.00
C HIS A 66 -3.33 3.11 -12.92
N VAL A 67 -2.48 3.07 -11.91
CA VAL A 67 -2.72 2.27 -10.70
C VAL A 67 -2.59 3.15 -9.46
N ARG A 68 -3.27 2.75 -8.39
CA ARG A 68 -3.11 3.37 -7.07
C ARG A 68 -2.31 2.44 -6.19
N VAL A 69 -1.37 2.99 -5.42
CA VAL A 69 -0.61 2.25 -4.41
C VAL A 69 -1.01 2.80 -3.05
N LEU A 70 -1.55 1.95 -2.18
CA LEU A 70 -1.85 2.26 -0.80
C LEU A 70 -0.89 1.47 0.10
N ASN A 71 -0.18 2.19 0.97
CA ASN A 71 0.68 1.56 1.94
C ASN A 71 -0.12 1.13 3.17
N LEU A 72 0.29 0.04 3.81
CA LEU A 72 -0.25 -0.37 5.12
C LEU A 72 -0.02 0.69 6.21
N SER A 73 1.03 1.50 6.06
CA SER A 73 1.41 2.59 6.96
C SER A 73 2.11 3.69 6.16
N ASP A 74 1.91 4.94 6.55
CA ASP A 74 2.56 6.13 5.97
C ASP A 74 4.01 6.31 6.45
N LEU A 75 4.46 5.48 7.40
CA LEU A 75 5.84 5.46 7.85
C LEU A 75 6.80 5.17 6.69
N ARG A 76 7.74 6.08 6.47
CA ARG A 76 8.82 5.93 5.50
C ARG A 76 10.07 5.47 6.22
N CYS A 77 10.40 4.18 6.09
CA CYS A 77 11.57 3.62 6.75
C CYS A 77 12.17 2.50 5.88
N SER A 78 13.38 2.71 5.34
CA SER A 78 14.01 1.78 4.39
C SER A 78 14.39 0.42 4.97
N LYS A 79 14.30 0.25 6.30
CA LYS A 79 14.66 -0.97 7.03
C LYS A 79 13.43 -1.54 7.73
N SER A 80 13.06 -2.78 7.42
CA SER A 80 11.86 -3.41 7.98
C SER A 80 11.88 -3.52 9.51
N GLY A 81 13.02 -3.85 10.12
CA GLY A 81 13.12 -3.95 11.58
C GLY A 81 12.88 -2.61 12.29
N GLU A 82 13.36 -1.51 11.70
CA GLU A 82 13.13 -0.17 12.24
C GLU A 82 11.68 0.29 11.99
N PHE A 83 11.11 -0.04 10.83
CA PHE A 83 9.67 0.15 10.57
C PHE A 83 8.81 -0.55 11.63
N PHE A 84 9.14 -1.80 11.96
CA PHE A 84 8.38 -2.57 12.96
C PHE A 84 8.46 -1.94 14.36
N LYS A 85 9.64 -1.47 14.75
CA LYS A 85 9.81 -0.73 16.01
C LYS A 85 8.99 0.57 16.02
N GLN A 86 9.02 1.33 14.92
CA GLN A 86 8.34 2.62 14.83
C GLN A 86 6.81 2.48 14.89
N PHE A 87 6.21 1.56 14.12
CA PHE A 87 4.74 1.43 14.14
C PHE A 87 4.24 0.87 15.47
N LYS A 88 4.94 -0.10 16.07
CA LYS A 88 4.60 -0.61 17.41
C LYS A 88 4.70 0.49 18.45
N GLY A 89 5.75 1.30 18.44
CA GLY A 89 5.85 2.45 19.34
C GLY A 89 4.69 3.45 19.18
N LEU A 90 4.27 3.73 17.94
CA LEU A 90 3.11 4.60 17.71
C LEU A 90 1.81 3.99 18.26
N GLU A 91 1.55 2.71 18.02
CA GLU A 91 0.31 2.06 18.45
C GLU A 91 0.29 1.77 19.95
N ASP A 92 1.35 1.17 20.49
CA ASP A 92 1.41 0.68 21.87
C ASP A 92 1.73 1.80 22.88
N GLU A 93 2.67 2.69 22.55
CA GLU A 93 3.12 3.73 23.49
C GLU A 93 2.31 5.03 23.33
N ALA A 94 2.04 5.43 22.08
CA ALA A 94 1.35 6.68 21.77
C ALA A 94 -0.15 6.53 21.49
N SER A 95 -0.69 5.29 21.50
CA SER A 95 -2.10 5.01 21.17
C SER A 95 -2.54 5.64 19.84
N PHE A 96 -1.64 5.66 18.86
CA PHE A 96 -1.80 6.36 17.60
C PHE A 96 -1.78 5.37 16.42
N ASP A 97 -2.95 5.01 15.89
CA ASP A 97 -3.10 4.08 14.76
C ASP A 97 -3.20 4.79 13.39
N SER A 98 -3.30 6.12 13.41
CA SER A 98 -3.65 6.94 12.24
C SER A 98 -2.49 7.13 11.25
N HIS A 99 -1.30 6.62 11.58
CA HIS A 99 -0.25 6.39 10.60
C HIS A 99 -0.70 5.43 9.48
N SER A 100 -1.73 4.61 9.70
CA SER A 100 -2.34 3.77 8.66
C SER A 100 -3.59 4.43 8.10
N VAL A 101 -3.71 4.51 6.77
CA VAL A 101 -4.95 4.91 6.10
C VAL A 101 -6.12 3.94 6.36
N PHE A 102 -5.83 2.74 6.87
CA PHE A 102 -6.83 1.75 7.27
C PHE A 102 -7.36 1.93 8.70
N SER A 103 -6.86 2.92 9.45
CA SER A 103 -7.38 3.32 10.76
C SER A 103 -8.87 3.72 10.71
N ILE A 104 -9.53 3.73 11.87
CA ILE A 104 -10.92 4.20 11.98
C ILE A 104 -11.03 5.69 11.60
N GLY A 105 -10.11 6.52 12.10
CA GLY A 105 -10.09 7.95 11.86
C GLY A 105 -9.95 8.32 10.38
N ARG A 106 -9.31 7.48 9.55
CA ARG A 106 -9.05 7.74 8.12
C ARG A 106 -10.05 7.11 7.15
N LYS A 107 -11.21 6.64 7.64
CA LYS A 107 -12.23 5.98 6.79
C LYS A 107 -12.64 6.79 5.54
N ASN A 108 -12.76 8.11 5.67
CA ASN A 108 -13.19 8.99 4.58
C ASN A 108 -12.09 9.11 3.52
N GLU A 109 -10.83 9.25 3.94
CA GLU A 109 -9.69 9.23 3.05
C GLU A 109 -9.58 7.88 2.32
N LEU A 110 -9.68 6.77 3.06
CA LEU A 110 -9.63 5.43 2.46
C LEU A 110 -10.71 5.26 1.39
N ALA A 111 -11.95 5.70 1.65
CA ALA A 111 -13.05 5.61 0.69
C ALA A 111 -12.76 6.37 -0.62
N LEU A 112 -12.09 7.53 -0.54
CA LEU A 112 -11.69 8.31 -1.71
C LEU A 112 -10.54 7.67 -2.50
N LYS A 113 -9.62 7.00 -1.81
CA LYS A 113 -8.45 6.35 -2.41
C LYS A 113 -8.76 4.99 -3.00
N MET A 114 -9.69 4.27 -2.39
CA MET A 114 -10.21 3.02 -2.91
C MET A 114 -11.09 3.26 -4.14
N THR A 115 -11.34 2.19 -4.88
CA THR A 115 -12.29 2.17 -5.98
C THR A 115 -13.65 1.69 -5.47
N THR A 116 -14.76 2.24 -5.95
CA THR A 116 -16.11 1.71 -5.71
C THR A 116 -16.48 0.60 -6.71
N ASP A 117 -15.84 0.59 -7.88
CA ASP A 117 -16.01 -0.44 -8.89
C ASP A 117 -15.50 -1.80 -8.39
N LYS A 118 -16.34 -2.84 -8.49
CA LYS A 118 -16.03 -4.20 -8.03
C LYS A 118 -15.17 -4.98 -9.03
N THR A 119 -15.13 -4.54 -10.30
CA THR A 119 -14.35 -5.17 -11.37
C THR A 119 -12.87 -4.85 -11.30
N ILE A 120 -12.51 -3.73 -10.67
CA ILE A 120 -11.12 -3.34 -10.46
C ILE A 120 -10.52 -4.20 -9.35
N ALA A 121 -9.47 -4.93 -9.69
CA ALA A 121 -8.77 -5.79 -8.76
C ALA A 121 -8.03 -4.98 -7.69
N VAL A 122 -8.11 -5.47 -6.44
CA VAL A 122 -7.25 -5.06 -5.35
C VAL A 122 -6.13 -6.08 -5.22
N ILE A 123 -4.90 -5.67 -5.50
CA ILE A 123 -3.72 -6.52 -5.52
C ILE A 123 -3.00 -6.39 -4.18
N CYS A 124 -3.06 -7.44 -3.37
CA CYS A 124 -2.38 -7.53 -2.09
C CYS A 124 -0.94 -8.00 -2.31
N ALA A 125 0.03 -7.25 -1.79
CA ALA A 125 1.45 -7.53 -1.97
C ALA A 125 2.30 -7.04 -0.78
N TRP A 126 1.80 -7.21 0.45
CA TRP A 126 2.42 -6.64 1.65
C TRP A 126 3.57 -7.44 2.25
N GLY A 127 3.78 -8.69 1.85
CA GLY A 127 4.80 -9.57 2.38
C GLY A 127 4.26 -10.60 3.37
N VAL A 128 5.16 -11.40 3.92
CA VAL A 128 4.81 -12.61 4.68
C VAL A 128 5.26 -12.59 6.13
N SER A 129 5.78 -11.45 6.61
CA SER A 129 6.20 -11.29 8.00
C SER A 129 5.01 -11.41 8.95
N ALA A 130 5.19 -12.07 10.09
CA ALA A 130 4.21 -12.10 11.17
C ALA A 130 4.05 -10.72 11.82
N GLU A 131 5.10 -9.90 11.83
CA GLU A 131 5.04 -8.54 12.39
C GLU A 131 4.11 -7.60 11.63
N LEU A 132 3.63 -8.00 10.45
CA LEU A 132 2.64 -7.26 9.68
C LEU A 132 1.19 -7.63 10.03
N ASP A 133 0.95 -8.68 10.83
CA ASP A 133 -0.40 -9.17 11.10
C ASP A 133 -1.37 -8.09 11.59
N PRO A 134 -1.01 -7.22 12.56
CA PRO A 134 -1.92 -6.16 13.01
C PRO A 134 -2.36 -5.22 11.87
N LEU A 135 -1.43 -4.87 10.97
CA LEU A 135 -1.71 -4.01 9.82
C LEU A 135 -2.51 -4.72 8.73
N ILE A 136 -2.23 -6.01 8.51
CA ILE A 136 -2.95 -6.86 7.55
C ILE A 136 -4.39 -7.03 8.00
N GLU A 137 -4.63 -7.38 9.26
CA GLU A 137 -5.97 -7.54 9.84
C GLU A 137 -6.77 -6.24 9.77
N ARG A 138 -6.14 -5.11 10.13
CA ARG A 138 -6.76 -3.79 9.98
C ARG A 138 -7.16 -3.53 8.54
N CYS A 139 -6.26 -3.77 7.59
CA CYS A 139 -6.52 -3.60 6.17
C CYS A 139 -7.68 -4.50 5.69
N THR A 140 -7.61 -5.80 5.95
CA THR A 140 -8.61 -6.79 5.48
C THR A 140 -9.99 -6.51 6.08
N SER A 141 -10.07 -6.02 7.31
CA SER A 141 -11.35 -5.59 7.91
C SER A 141 -12.05 -4.46 7.13
N ARG A 142 -11.31 -3.70 6.30
CA ARG A 142 -11.83 -2.57 5.52
C ARG A 142 -12.04 -2.84 4.03
N ILE A 143 -11.29 -3.77 3.43
CA ILE A 143 -11.31 -3.97 1.97
C ILE A 143 -12.13 -5.19 1.49
N THR A 144 -12.59 -6.05 2.40
CA THR A 144 -13.09 -7.40 2.06
C THR A 144 -14.54 -7.47 1.60
N LYS A 145 -15.37 -6.44 1.83
CA LYS A 145 -16.76 -6.46 1.38
C LYS A 145 -16.85 -6.12 -0.12
N ASN A 146 -16.97 -7.17 -0.95
CA ASN A 146 -17.30 -7.10 -2.39
C ASN A 146 -16.18 -6.64 -3.33
N LYS A 147 -14.92 -7.00 -3.07
CA LYS A 147 -13.79 -6.71 -3.96
C LYS A 147 -13.12 -7.98 -4.47
N THR A 148 -12.71 -7.95 -5.74
CA THR A 148 -11.84 -8.98 -6.30
C THR A 148 -10.44 -8.78 -5.75
N ILE A 149 -10.09 -9.56 -4.73
CA ILE A 149 -8.74 -9.59 -4.15
C ILE A 149 -7.86 -10.52 -4.99
N LYS A 150 -6.72 -10.03 -5.43
CA LYS A 150 -5.70 -10.80 -6.15
C LYS A 150 -4.35 -10.65 -5.46
N GLY A 151 -3.43 -11.55 -5.73
CA GLY A 151 -2.07 -11.51 -5.21
C GLY A 151 -1.45 -12.89 -5.12
N LEU A 152 -0.13 -12.95 -4.94
CA LEU A 152 0.58 -14.21 -4.78
C LEU A 152 0.57 -14.68 -3.34
N LEU A 153 -0.40 -15.53 -2.99
CA LEU A 153 -0.53 -16.08 -1.65
C LEU A 153 0.62 -17.04 -1.34
N LYS A 154 1.23 -16.91 -0.15
CA LYS A 154 2.18 -17.89 0.36
C LYS A 154 1.43 -19.19 0.68
N ALA A 155 1.94 -20.32 0.17
CA ALA A 155 1.37 -21.63 0.44
C ALA A 155 1.19 -21.88 1.96
N GLY A 156 0.04 -22.43 2.34
CA GLY A 156 -0.31 -22.70 3.73
C GLY A 156 -0.75 -21.47 4.55
N THR A 157 -1.05 -20.34 3.90
CA THR A 157 -1.55 -19.13 4.57
C THR A 157 -2.80 -18.61 3.87
N THR A 158 -3.59 -17.78 4.55
CA THR A 158 -4.84 -17.20 4.01
C THR A 158 -4.73 -15.71 3.68
N ASN A 159 -3.75 -15.01 4.25
CA ASN A 159 -3.61 -13.56 4.17
C ASN A 159 -2.16 -13.07 3.93
N LYS A 160 -1.20 -13.97 3.68
CA LYS A 160 0.21 -13.60 3.46
C LYS A 160 0.53 -13.56 1.97
N PHE A 161 0.48 -12.37 1.39
CA PHE A 161 0.78 -12.16 -0.03
C PHE A 161 2.23 -11.76 -0.24
N LEU A 162 2.93 -12.40 -1.16
CA LEU A 162 4.33 -12.11 -1.48
C LEU A 162 4.48 -10.66 -1.93
N HIS A 163 5.52 -10.00 -1.41
CA HIS A 163 5.85 -8.64 -1.76
C HIS A 163 6.53 -8.57 -3.15
N PRO A 164 6.31 -7.51 -3.97
CA PRO A 164 6.85 -7.44 -5.33
C PRO A 164 8.38 -7.38 -5.38
N PHE A 165 9.01 -6.92 -4.28
CA PHE A 165 10.45 -6.97 -4.10
C PHE A 165 10.91 -8.42 -3.85
N LEU A 166 11.07 -9.18 -4.94
CA LEU A 166 11.76 -10.46 -4.92
C LEU A 166 13.23 -10.22 -5.26
N ARG A 167 14.12 -10.30 -4.26
CA ARG A 167 15.55 -10.50 -4.50
C ARG A 167 15.68 -11.84 -5.21
N PHE A 168 16.03 -11.80 -6.50
CA PHE A 168 16.52 -12.91 -7.34
C PHE A 168 16.51 -14.29 -6.66
N ARG A 169 15.51 -15.15 -6.96
CA ARG A 169 15.60 -16.64 -6.86
C ARG A 169 14.32 -17.44 -7.21
N ARG A 170 13.30 -16.86 -7.84
CA ARG A 170 12.21 -17.62 -8.49
C ARG A 170 11.89 -17.03 -9.85
N PRO A 171 11.47 -17.83 -10.85
CA PRO A 171 11.28 -17.35 -12.21
C PRO A 171 10.33 -16.16 -12.21
N LYS A 172 10.74 -15.11 -12.92
CA LYS A 172 10.05 -13.82 -13.03
C LYS A 172 8.54 -13.98 -13.24
N ASN A 173 8.12 -15.03 -13.94
CA ASN A 173 6.76 -15.39 -14.36
C ASN A 173 5.70 -15.47 -13.25
N ALA A 174 6.06 -15.74 -11.99
CA ALA A 174 5.06 -15.91 -10.94
C ALA A 174 4.25 -14.62 -10.67
N PHE A 175 4.87 -13.44 -10.76
CA PHE A 175 4.17 -12.15 -10.58
C PHE A 175 3.45 -11.65 -11.84
N PHE A 176 3.67 -12.29 -12.99
CA PHE A 176 3.04 -11.92 -14.26
C PHE A 176 1.71 -12.65 -14.49
N ASN A 177 1.40 -13.69 -13.70
CA ASN A 177 0.10 -14.35 -13.75
C ASN A 177 -0.71 -14.29 -12.44
N PRO A 178 -0.91 -13.11 -11.81
CA PRO A 178 -1.85 -12.98 -10.71
C PRO A 178 -3.30 -12.87 -11.21
N LEU A 179 -3.51 -12.92 -12.54
CA LEU A 179 -4.79 -12.62 -13.19
C LEU A 179 -5.55 -13.86 -13.69
N SER A 180 -4.94 -15.04 -13.77
CA SER A 180 -5.59 -16.31 -14.12
C SER A 180 -6.45 -16.86 -13.00
#